data_AF-A0A9P1DS16-F1
#
_entry.id   AF-A0A9P1DS16-F1
#
_cell.length_a   1.000
_cell.length_b   1.000
_cell.length_c   1.000
_cell.angle_alpha   90.00
_cell.angle_beta   90.00
_cell.angle_gamma   90.00
#
_symmetry.space_group_name_H-M   'P 1'
#
loop_
_entity.id
_entity.type
_entity.pdbx_description
1 polymer ?
#
loop_
_entity_poly.entity_id
_entity_poly.type
_entity_poly.pdbx_seq_one_letter_code
_entity_poly.pdbx_strand_id
1 'polypeptide(L)'
;MLRLADVVATLCTFDITEIACASLLYENLKAEDARVKSLVKRLLVEDEDPVVGLVAHSILFKRMMQLFWPKDRLRQEEIRTALRNGAAQDTVDPYEDKVMNCGTLVLTFRYHSGGAEIVKAVFLFDGHMESALACDRQTQDPDDVDIQEDNDPSPHSPHSPELL
;
A
#
# COMPACT_ATOMS: atom_id res chain seq x y z
N MET A 1 -25.76 16.73 -9.45
CA MET A 1 -26.21 15.35 -9.12
C MET A 1 -25.62 14.44 -10.19
N LEU A 2 -24.29 14.25 -10.15
CA LEU A 2 -23.62 13.32 -11.05
C LEU A 2 -24.04 11.89 -10.70
N ARG A 3 -24.33 11.09 -11.73
CA ARG A 3 -24.75 9.71 -11.53
C ARG A 3 -23.49 8.89 -11.30
N LEU A 4 -23.57 7.83 -10.49
CA LEU A 4 -22.48 6.88 -10.23
C LEU A 4 -21.77 6.39 -11.52
N ALA A 5 -22.47 6.42 -12.66
CA ALA A 5 -21.94 6.16 -14.00
C ALA A 5 -20.83 7.12 -14.46
N ASP A 6 -20.87 8.40 -14.07
CA ASP A 6 -19.88 9.41 -14.46
C ASP A 6 -18.58 9.26 -13.64
N VAL A 7 -18.70 8.79 -12.39
CA VAL A 7 -17.56 8.41 -11.53
C VAL A 7 -16.88 7.15 -12.07
N VAL A 8 -17.67 6.15 -12.48
CA VAL A 8 -17.16 4.96 -13.17
C VAL A 8 -16.48 5.34 -14.49
N ALA A 9 -17.06 6.26 -15.28
CA ALA A 9 -16.44 6.75 -16.51
C ALA A 9 -15.11 7.46 -16.23
N THR A 10 -15.02 8.27 -15.18
CA THR A 10 -13.77 8.96 -14.80
C THR A 10 -12.68 7.98 -14.36
N LEU A 11 -13.05 6.96 -13.58
CA LEU A 11 -12.15 5.87 -13.19
C LEU A 11 -11.77 4.96 -14.36
N CYS A 12 -12.64 4.79 -15.35
CA CYS A 12 -12.37 4.03 -16.58
C CYS A 12 -11.67 4.87 -17.67
N THR A 13 -11.64 6.20 -17.57
CA THR A 13 -10.83 7.07 -18.45
C THR A 13 -9.38 7.20 -17.99
N PHE A 14 -9.05 6.80 -16.76
CA PHE A 14 -7.67 6.43 -16.46
C PHE A 14 -7.41 5.13 -17.19
N ASP A 15 -6.66 5.23 -18.28
CA ASP A 15 -6.26 4.08 -19.07
C ASP A 15 -5.65 3.05 -18.10
N ILE A 16 -6.20 1.84 -18.09
CA ILE A 16 -5.70 0.76 -17.25
C ILE A 16 -4.21 0.53 -17.55
N THR A 17 -3.71 0.94 -18.74
CA THR A 17 -2.27 0.95 -19.05
C THR A 17 -1.46 2.03 -18.32
N GLU A 18 -2.03 3.17 -17.93
CA GLU A 18 -1.38 4.15 -17.04
C GLU A 18 -1.31 3.67 -15.57
N ILE A 19 -2.26 2.81 -15.17
CA ILE A 19 -2.32 2.18 -13.84
C ILE A 19 -1.53 0.86 -13.80
N ALA A 20 -1.33 0.19 -14.94
CA ALA A 20 -0.62 -1.09 -15.07
C ALA A 20 0.91 -0.97 -15.14
N CYS A 21 1.50 0.20 -14.93
CA CYS A 21 2.95 0.33 -14.76
C CYS A 21 3.40 -0.15 -13.36
N ALA A 22 3.07 -1.38 -13.00
CA ALA A 22 3.67 -2.14 -11.91
C ALA A 22 5.03 -2.76 -12.30
N SER A 23 5.78 -2.05 -13.14
CA SER A 23 7.20 -2.31 -13.43
C SER A 23 8.01 -1.07 -13.09
N LEU A 24 7.68 -0.45 -11.96
CA LEU A 24 8.42 0.67 -11.38
C LEU A 24 9.65 0.14 -10.63
N LEU A 25 10.63 -0.32 -11.41
CA LEU A 25 12.02 -0.32 -10.94
C LEU A 25 12.37 1.11 -10.51
N TYR A 26 13.11 1.24 -9.42
CA TYR A 26 13.52 2.43 -8.64
C TYR A 26 13.86 3.75 -9.38
N GLU A 27 13.86 3.80 -10.70
CA GLU A 27 14.51 4.84 -11.51
C GLU A 27 13.74 6.16 -11.61
N ASN A 28 12.50 6.31 -11.09
CA ASN A 28 11.86 7.64 -11.08
C ASN A 28 10.81 7.91 -10.00
N LEU A 29 11.14 7.63 -8.72
CA LEU A 29 10.27 7.96 -7.57
C LEU A 29 9.78 9.42 -7.58
N LYS A 30 10.59 10.37 -8.04
CA LYS A 30 10.22 11.79 -8.10
C LYS A 30 9.14 12.09 -9.14
N ALA A 31 9.21 11.47 -10.32
CA ALA A 31 8.16 11.64 -11.33
C ALA A 31 6.85 11.01 -10.85
N GLU A 32 6.92 9.82 -10.24
CA GLU A 32 5.74 9.19 -9.64
C GLU A 32 5.14 10.05 -8.53
N ASP A 33 5.95 10.65 -7.66
CA ASP A 33 5.45 11.60 -6.65
C ASP A 33 4.72 12.79 -7.26
N ALA A 34 5.25 13.32 -8.36
CA ALA A 34 4.61 14.41 -9.08
C ALA A 34 3.27 13.97 -9.70
N ARG A 35 3.20 12.76 -10.26
CA ARG A 35 1.97 12.18 -10.82
C ARG A 35 0.92 11.98 -9.74
N VAL A 36 1.28 11.38 -8.61
CA VAL A 36 0.36 11.17 -7.46
C VAL A 36 -0.13 12.52 -6.91
N LYS A 37 0.76 13.52 -6.77
CA LYS A 37 0.36 14.87 -6.34
C LYS A 37 -0.59 15.55 -7.32
N SER A 38 -0.34 15.40 -8.62
CA SER A 38 -1.22 15.93 -9.67
C SER A 38 -2.60 15.28 -9.60
N LEU A 39 -2.66 13.95 -9.47
CA LEU A 39 -3.89 13.20 -9.30
C LEU A 39 -4.69 13.72 -8.10
N VAL A 40 -4.09 13.76 -6.91
CA VAL A 40 -4.79 14.21 -5.69
C VAL A 40 -5.24 15.65 -5.79
N LYS A 41 -4.44 16.53 -6.41
CA LYS A 41 -4.87 17.92 -6.65
C LYS A 41 -6.12 17.97 -7.53
N ARG A 42 -6.15 17.22 -8.64
CA ARG A 42 -7.32 17.16 -9.52
C ARG A 42 -8.55 16.65 -8.78
N LEU A 43 -8.42 15.56 -8.00
CA LEU A 43 -9.54 14.99 -7.24
C LEU A 43 -10.06 15.93 -6.13
N LEU A 44 -9.19 16.73 -5.50
CA LEU A 44 -9.56 17.59 -4.38
C LEU A 44 -9.98 19.01 -4.76
N VAL A 45 -9.58 19.50 -5.94
CA VAL A 45 -9.74 20.92 -6.31
C VAL A 45 -10.54 21.10 -7.59
N GLU A 46 -10.34 20.23 -8.57
CA GLU A 46 -10.94 20.38 -9.90
C GLU A 46 -12.29 19.68 -10.02
N ASP A 47 -12.55 18.69 -9.14
CA ASP A 47 -13.84 18.01 -9.06
C ASP A 47 -14.81 18.82 -8.18
N GLU A 48 -16.03 19.06 -8.69
CA GLU A 48 -17.06 19.81 -7.95
C GLU A 48 -17.71 18.96 -6.84
N ASP A 49 -17.60 17.64 -6.93
CA ASP A 49 -18.21 16.72 -5.97
C ASP A 49 -17.30 16.45 -4.76
N PRO A 50 -17.82 16.52 -3.52
CA PRO A 50 -17.01 16.42 -2.30
C PRO A 50 -16.56 14.99 -1.95
N VAL A 51 -17.02 13.98 -2.69
CA VAL A 51 -16.71 12.56 -2.42
C VAL A 51 -16.26 11.89 -3.70
N VAL A 52 -14.98 11.55 -3.76
CA VAL A 52 -14.37 10.87 -4.91
C VAL A 52 -13.99 9.44 -4.52
N GLY A 53 -14.50 8.46 -5.26
CA GLY A 53 -14.09 7.07 -5.15
C GLY A 53 -12.89 6.78 -6.05
N LEU A 54 -11.89 6.06 -5.55
CA LEU A 54 -10.71 5.64 -6.32
C LEU A 54 -10.53 4.13 -6.18
N VAL A 55 -10.42 3.42 -7.30
CA VAL A 55 -10.08 1.99 -7.35
C VAL A 55 -8.73 1.86 -8.03
N ALA A 56 -7.74 1.37 -7.30
CA ALA A 56 -6.35 1.27 -7.76
C ALA A 56 -5.61 0.16 -7.00
N HIS A 57 -4.37 -0.11 -7.39
CA HIS A 57 -3.49 -1.01 -6.67
C HIS A 57 -3.10 -0.45 -5.29
N SER A 58 -2.88 -1.35 -4.32
CA SER A 58 -2.46 -1.01 -2.94
C SER A 58 -1.23 -0.10 -2.88
N ILE A 59 -0.31 -0.24 -3.84
CA ILE A 59 0.90 0.59 -3.96
C ILE A 59 0.58 2.09 -4.13
N LEU A 60 -0.48 2.44 -4.87
CA LEU A 60 -0.90 3.84 -5.04
C LEU A 60 -1.36 4.42 -3.70
N PHE A 61 -2.20 3.67 -2.98
CA PHE A 61 -2.70 4.10 -1.67
C PHE A 61 -1.57 4.23 -0.65
N LYS A 62 -0.63 3.28 -0.63
CA LYS A 62 0.60 3.39 0.18
C LYS A 62 1.36 4.68 -0.14
N ARG A 63 1.58 4.97 -1.43
CA ARG A 63 2.30 6.17 -1.84
C ARG A 63 1.55 7.46 -1.49
N MET A 64 0.23 7.49 -1.66
CA MET A 64 -0.62 8.61 -1.22
C MET A 64 -0.50 8.83 0.29
N MET A 65 -0.56 7.77 1.11
CA MET A 65 -0.37 7.89 2.55
C MET A 65 1.00 8.48 2.89
N GLN A 66 2.06 8.00 2.25
CA GLN A 66 3.42 8.51 2.49
C GLN A 66 3.59 10.00 2.10
N LEU A 67 3.04 10.41 0.97
CA LEU A 67 3.19 11.77 0.45
C LEU A 67 2.38 12.82 1.23
N PHE A 68 1.22 12.42 1.74
CA PHE A 68 0.28 13.31 2.40
C PHE A 68 0.15 13.04 3.90
N TRP A 69 1.11 12.31 4.47
CA TRP A 69 1.15 12.04 5.90
C TRP A 69 1.21 13.36 6.68
N PRO A 70 0.40 13.52 7.73
CA PRO A 70 0.40 14.77 8.49
C PRO A 70 1.72 14.96 9.22
N LYS A 71 2.13 16.21 9.39
CA LYS A 71 3.32 16.56 10.18
C LYS A 71 3.06 16.54 11.69
N ASP A 72 1.81 16.75 12.09
CA ASP A 72 1.40 16.80 13.48
C ASP A 72 1.42 15.41 14.12
N ARG A 73 2.18 15.23 15.20
CA ARG A 73 2.41 13.93 15.83
C ARG A 73 1.13 13.32 16.41
N LEU A 74 0.25 14.14 17.00
CA LEU A 74 -1.00 13.64 17.57
C LEU A 74 -1.89 13.07 16.47
N ARG A 75 -2.04 13.81 15.36
CA ARG A 75 -2.78 13.36 14.19
C ARG A 75 -2.17 12.11 13.54
N GLN A 76 -0.85 12.00 13.49
CA GLN A 76 -0.22 10.77 13.01
C GLN A 76 -0.63 9.57 13.86
N GLU A 77 -0.68 9.71 15.19
CA GLU A 77 -1.10 8.61 16.07
C GLU A 77 -2.58 8.27 15.92
N GLU A 78 -3.45 9.27 15.73
CA GLU A 78 -4.86 9.07 15.42
C GLU A 78 -5.04 8.25 14.12
N ILE A 79 -4.30 8.62 13.07
CA ILE A 79 -4.33 7.92 11.79
C ILE A 79 -3.78 6.50 11.92
N ARG A 80 -2.63 6.31 12.60
CA ARG A 80 -2.07 4.97 12.84
C ARG A 80 -3.05 4.08 13.58
N THR A 81 -3.66 4.61 14.64
CA THR A 81 -4.66 3.87 15.43
C THR A 81 -5.84 3.45 14.56
N ALA A 82 -6.33 4.35 13.71
CA ALA A 82 -7.42 4.04 12.80
C ALA A 82 -7.04 3.02 11.72
N LEU A 83 -5.83 3.11 11.16
CA LEU A 83 -5.34 2.18 10.13
C LEU A 83 -5.02 0.79 10.69
N ARG A 84 -4.53 0.69 11.93
CA ARG A 84 -4.34 -0.61 12.62
C ARG A 84 -5.66 -1.38 12.72
N ASN A 85 -6.79 -0.67 12.82
CA ASN A 85 -8.14 -1.26 12.81
C ASN A 85 -8.29 -2.46 13.76
N GLY A 86 -7.78 -2.35 14.98
CA GLY A 86 -7.82 -3.42 15.99
C GLY A 86 -6.58 -4.31 16.08
N ALA A 87 -5.62 -4.17 15.15
CA ALA A 87 -4.31 -4.79 15.27
C ALA A 87 -3.53 -4.27 16.49
N ALA A 88 -2.62 -5.09 16.99
CA ALA A 88 -1.77 -4.75 18.13
C ALA A 88 -0.80 -3.60 17.80
N GLN A 89 -0.28 -2.90 18.81
CA GLN A 89 0.56 -1.72 18.59
C GLN A 89 2.00 -2.04 18.15
N ASP A 90 2.42 -3.28 18.39
CA ASP A 90 3.74 -3.83 18.05
C ASP A 90 3.82 -4.39 16.62
N THR A 91 2.73 -4.32 15.85
CA THR A 91 2.75 -4.62 14.42
C THR A 91 3.48 -3.54 13.62
N VAL A 92 3.69 -3.80 12.33
CA VAL A 92 4.32 -2.86 11.39
C VAL A 92 3.59 -1.50 11.44
N ASP A 93 4.36 -0.40 11.42
CA ASP A 93 3.77 0.94 11.36
C ASP A 93 2.91 1.04 10.08
N PRO A 94 1.61 1.41 10.18
CA PRO A 94 0.76 1.59 9.00
C PRO A 94 1.31 2.53 7.92
N TYR A 95 2.23 3.43 8.27
CA TYR A 95 2.95 4.26 7.32
C TYR A 95 3.86 3.46 6.36
N GLU A 96 4.45 2.36 6.84
CA GLU A 96 5.34 1.47 6.08
C GLU A 96 4.65 0.19 5.60
N ASP A 97 3.48 -0.12 6.14
CA ASP A 97 2.73 -1.34 5.86
C ASP A 97 1.98 -1.31 4.51
N LYS A 98 1.48 -2.46 4.06
CA LYS A 98 0.69 -2.59 2.82
C LYS A 98 -0.80 -2.56 3.12
N VAL A 99 -1.57 -1.94 2.23
CA VAL A 99 -3.04 -1.95 2.28
C VAL A 99 -3.53 -3.23 1.59
N MET A 100 -4.37 -4.03 2.25
CA MET A 100 -4.88 -5.27 1.67
C MET A 100 -6.13 -5.04 0.81
N ASN A 101 -6.30 -5.88 -0.23
CA ASN A 101 -7.22 -5.68 -1.36
C ASN A 101 -8.73 -5.78 -1.06
N CYS A 102 -9.16 -6.00 0.19
CA CYS A 102 -10.52 -6.47 0.48
C CYS A 102 -11.46 -5.44 1.11
N GLY A 103 -11.06 -4.17 1.26
CA GLY A 103 -11.91 -3.16 1.88
C GLY A 103 -11.83 -1.77 1.26
N THR A 104 -12.58 -0.84 1.84
CA THR A 104 -12.59 0.56 1.41
C THR A 104 -11.80 1.41 2.39
N LEU A 105 -10.71 2.02 1.93
CA LEU A 105 -9.97 3.00 2.72
C LEU A 105 -10.52 4.40 2.45
N VAL A 106 -11.09 5.03 3.47
CA VAL A 106 -11.56 6.42 3.41
C VAL A 106 -10.48 7.33 3.96
N LEU A 107 -9.91 8.17 3.09
CA LEU A 107 -8.96 9.21 3.45
C LEU A 107 -9.65 10.57 3.38
N THR A 108 -9.64 11.31 4.49
CA THR A 108 -10.09 12.71 4.51
C THR A 108 -8.87 13.61 4.40
N PHE A 109 -8.88 14.51 3.42
CA PHE A 109 -7.81 15.46 3.20
C PHE A 109 -8.21 16.86 3.67
N ARG A 110 -7.23 17.60 4.18
CA ARG A 110 -7.27 19.06 4.23
C ARG A 110 -6.40 19.59 3.11
N TYR A 111 -6.97 20.42 2.26
CA TYR A 111 -6.25 21.10 1.18
C TYR A 111 -6.03 22.57 1.52
N HIS A 112 -4.83 23.09 1.22
CA HIS A 112 -4.49 24.50 1.33
C HIS A 112 -3.49 24.90 0.23
N SER A 113 -3.24 26.20 0.04
CA SER A 113 -2.33 26.71 -1.00
C SER A 113 -0.91 26.11 -0.95
N GLY A 114 -0.44 25.69 0.23
CA GLY A 114 0.86 25.02 0.42
C GLY A 114 0.88 23.50 0.23
N GLY A 115 -0.22 22.86 -0.15
CA GLY A 115 -0.32 21.39 -0.28
C GLY A 115 -1.56 20.76 0.35
N ALA A 116 -1.55 19.43 0.48
CA ALA A 116 -2.60 18.65 1.12
C ALA A 116 -2.01 17.79 2.25
N GLU A 117 -2.83 17.48 3.25
CA GLU A 117 -2.51 16.50 4.29
C GLU A 117 -3.71 15.61 4.60
N ILE A 118 -3.46 14.36 4.96
CA ILE A 118 -4.48 13.46 5.48
C ILE A 118 -4.80 13.89 6.92
N VAL A 119 -6.07 14.15 7.19
CA VAL A 119 -6.57 14.52 8.51
C VAL A 119 -7.36 13.43 9.20
N LYS A 120 -7.78 12.41 8.45
CA LYS A 120 -8.48 11.24 8.97
C LYS A 120 -8.31 10.08 8.02
N ALA A 121 -8.17 8.88 8.55
CA ALA A 121 -8.21 7.63 7.81
C ALA A 121 -9.19 6.67 8.50
N VAL A 122 -9.97 5.91 7.74
CA VAL A 122 -10.87 4.88 8.27
C VAL A 122 -10.98 3.74 7.26
N PHE A 123 -10.86 2.49 7.71
CA PHE A 123 -11.29 1.35 6.90
C PHE A 123 -12.79 1.11 7.07
N LEU A 124 -13.49 0.94 5.95
CA LEU A 124 -14.85 0.42 5.88
C LEU A 124 -14.80 -0.98 5.24
N PHE A 125 -15.77 -1.82 5.61
CA PHE A 125 -15.99 -3.15 5.03
C PHE A 125 -14.74 -4.05 5.04
N ASP A 126 -14.40 -4.61 6.20
CA ASP A 126 -13.33 -5.61 6.40
C ASP A 126 -11.93 -5.22 5.87
N GLY A 127 -11.71 -3.94 5.55
CA GLY A 127 -10.40 -3.42 5.15
C GLY A 127 -9.41 -3.41 6.31
N HIS A 128 -8.16 -3.74 6.01
CA HIS A 128 -7.09 -3.78 7.00
C HIS A 128 -5.72 -3.59 6.33
N MET A 129 -4.72 -3.25 7.14
CA MET A 129 -3.32 -3.33 6.75
C MET A 129 -2.85 -4.79 6.77
N GLU A 130 -1.79 -5.12 6.03
CA GLU A 130 -1.27 -6.48 5.93
C GLU A 130 -0.83 -7.02 7.28
N SER A 131 -0.20 -6.21 8.14
CA SER A 131 0.23 -6.67 9.48
C SER A 131 -0.91 -6.99 10.43
N ALA A 132 -2.15 -6.63 10.10
CA ALA A 132 -3.34 -7.04 10.86
C ALA A 132 -3.78 -8.48 10.56
N LEU A 133 -3.25 -9.09 9.49
CA LEU A 133 -3.50 -10.49 9.16
C LEU A 133 -2.65 -11.42 10.01
N ALA A 134 -3.18 -12.62 10.28
CA ALA A 134 -2.40 -13.71 10.82
C ALA A 134 -1.20 -14.04 9.89
N CYS A 135 -0.08 -14.48 10.46
CA CYS A 135 1.18 -14.65 9.72
C CYS A 135 1.05 -15.57 8.49
N ASP A 136 0.15 -16.55 8.51
CA ASP A 136 -0.13 -17.48 7.41
C ASP A 136 -0.85 -16.83 6.21
N ARG A 137 -1.34 -15.59 6.37
CA ARG A 137 -2.09 -14.83 5.36
C ARG A 137 -1.39 -13.57 4.88
N GLN A 138 -0.22 -13.26 5.41
CA GLN A 138 0.59 -12.14 4.95
C GLN A 138 1.27 -12.50 3.62
N THR A 139 1.33 -11.55 2.69
CA THR A 139 2.00 -11.75 1.40
C THR A 139 3.49 -11.79 1.63
N GLN A 140 4.16 -12.88 1.24
CA GLN A 140 5.62 -12.91 1.20
C GLN A 140 6.09 -11.99 0.08
N ASP A 141 6.93 -11.00 0.41
CA ASP A 141 7.61 -10.23 -0.63
C ASP A 141 8.60 -11.16 -1.36
N PRO A 142 8.68 -11.09 -2.71
CA PRO A 142 9.58 -11.94 -3.48
C PRO A 142 11.07 -11.66 -3.19
N ASP A 143 11.39 -10.58 -2.48
CA ASP A 143 12.74 -10.22 -2.04
C ASP A 143 13.11 -10.85 -0.68
N ASP A 144 12.15 -11.42 0.07
CA ASP A 144 12.37 -12.06 1.39
C ASP A 144 12.61 -13.59 1.29
N VAL A 145 12.80 -14.12 0.08
CA VAL A 145 13.21 -15.51 -0.09
C VAL A 145 14.69 -15.58 0.25
N ASP A 146 14.98 -15.87 1.52
CA ASP A 146 16.30 -16.37 1.93
C ASP A 146 16.63 -17.54 1.01
N ILE A 147 17.58 -17.34 0.11
CA ILE A 147 18.22 -18.42 -0.63
C ILE A 147 18.94 -19.25 0.43
N GLN A 148 18.24 -20.23 1.01
CA GLN A 148 18.90 -21.30 1.72
C GLN A 148 19.73 -22.03 0.67
N GLU A 149 21.02 -21.70 0.61
CA GLU A 149 22.01 -22.57 0.02
C GLU A 149 21.92 -23.90 0.78
N ASP A 150 21.24 -24.86 0.18
CA ASP A 150 21.26 -26.26 0.60
C ASP A 150 22.72 -26.73 0.60
N ASN A 151 23.37 -26.59 1.77
CA ASN A 151 24.59 -27.30 2.09
C ASN A 151 24.21 -28.77 2.25
N ASP A 152 24.16 -29.50 1.14
CA ASP A 152 24.01 -30.95 1.11
C ASP A 152 25.33 -31.60 1.58
N PRO A 153 25.41 -32.18 2.80
CA PRO A 153 26.57 -32.93 3.22
C PRO A 153 26.40 -34.34 2.66
N SER A 154 26.90 -34.57 1.44
CA SER A 154 26.94 -35.90 0.83
C SER A 154 27.56 -36.94 1.79
N PRO A 155 26.82 -38.00 2.19
CA PRO A 155 27.34 -39.04 3.06
C PRO A 155 27.65 -40.28 2.23
N HIS A 156 28.90 -40.49 1.83
CA HIS A 156 29.35 -41.78 1.29
C HIS A 156 30.72 -42.20 1.84
N SER A 157 30.71 -42.82 3.02
CA SER A 157 31.50 -44.04 3.24
C SER A 157 30.70 -45.20 2.66
N PRO A 158 31.29 -46.24 2.03
CA PRO A 158 31.81 -47.36 2.83
C PRO A 158 32.94 -48.21 2.19
N HIS A 159 33.37 -49.20 2.99
CA HIS A 159 34.07 -50.45 2.67
C HIS A 159 35.60 -50.52 2.74
N SER A 160 36.05 -50.88 3.94
CA SER A 160 37.15 -51.84 4.13
C SER A 160 36.85 -53.18 3.46
N PRO A 161 37.90 -53.88 2.97
CA PRO A 161 37.95 -55.33 3.00
C PRO A 161 39.05 -55.82 3.94
N GLU A 162 38.68 -56.77 4.79
CA GLU A 162 39.61 -57.60 5.57
C GLU A 162 40.37 -58.59 4.67
N LEU A 163 41.68 -58.64 4.89
CA LEU A 163 42.65 -59.74 4.85
C LEU A 163 42.25 -61.10 4.21
N LEU A 164 43.08 -61.52 3.25
CA LEU A 164 43.84 -62.79 3.28
C LEU A 164 45.14 -62.64 2.45
#